data_AF-A0A933VC97-F1
#
_entry.id   AF-A0A933VC97-F1
#
_cell.length_a   1.000
_cell.length_b   1.000
_cell.length_c   1.000
_cell.angle_alpha   90.00
_cell.angle_beta   90.00
_cell.angle_gamma   90.00
#
_symmetry.space_group_name_H-M   'P 1'
#
loop_
_entity.id
_entity.type
_entity.pdbx_description
1 polymer ?
#
loop_
_entity_poly.entity_id
_entity_poly.type
_entity_poly.pdbx_seq_one_letter_code
_entity_poly.pdbx_strand_id
1 'polypeptide(L)'
;MRKKHIGFVLLLAVVVVTIFFFANPRRAEAQCGSAASSCKSCHEVQKVAPVNAKGAWHTQHAFGDFCAFCHSGNTKSKDKTAAHTGMLDPLADVKGACQSCHPNDYMDRAKKYADTLGKTIGTGTGSSVTPINSSGTTSSGDISCGPAAPTGGQTINLNKVYAGLDEKMPNVLGNAILIGLILVVALVLAGLMFYYEKPLPRGIAAFRQLLAMPVATSASTISRPELSSLLPLLSSSDPGTVRAVTQLLSDYENGPRILKALSHLDLRALVELGESDQKALTSLLTLARELKS
;
A
#
# COMPACT_ATOMS: atom_id res chain seq x y z
N MET A 1 30.40 -26.33 -34.17
CA MET A 1 29.46 -25.28 -33.70
C MET A 1 28.49 -25.76 -32.61
N ARG A 2 27.95 -27.00 -32.65
CA ARG A 2 26.99 -27.54 -31.65
C ARG A 2 27.36 -27.40 -30.16
N LYS A 3 28.63 -27.61 -29.76
CA LYS A 3 29.02 -27.53 -28.33
C LYS A 3 28.90 -26.12 -27.72
N LYS A 4 29.08 -25.06 -28.52
CA LYS A 4 28.96 -23.66 -28.02
C LYS A 4 27.50 -23.26 -27.77
N HIS A 5 26.56 -23.81 -28.55
CA HIS A 5 25.13 -23.55 -28.38
C HIS A 5 24.55 -24.26 -27.14
N ILE A 6 25.04 -25.47 -26.81
CA ILE A 6 24.58 -26.21 -25.64
C ILE A 6 24.94 -25.47 -24.34
N GLY A 7 26.16 -24.94 -24.24
CA GLY A 7 26.58 -24.15 -23.07
C GLY A 7 25.76 -22.87 -22.88
N PHE A 8 25.42 -22.19 -23.97
CA PHE A 8 24.59 -20.97 -23.91
C PHE A 8 23.14 -21.27 -23.48
N VAL A 9 22.54 -22.35 -24.00
CA VAL A 9 21.18 -22.75 -23.63
C VAL A 9 21.09 -23.12 -22.14
N LEU A 10 22.11 -23.81 -21.60
CA LEU A 10 22.17 -24.12 -20.17
C LEU A 10 22.31 -22.87 -19.30
N LEU A 11 23.18 -21.93 -19.68
CA LEU A 11 23.33 -20.66 -18.96
C LEU A 11 22.02 -19.86 -18.95
N LEU A 12 21.36 -19.75 -20.11
CA LEU A 12 20.08 -19.04 -20.25
C LEU A 12 19.00 -19.71 -19.39
N ALA A 13 18.93 -21.04 -19.38
CA ALA A 13 17.98 -21.78 -18.56
C ALA A 13 18.20 -21.52 -17.05
N VAL A 14 19.45 -21.51 -16.59
CA VAL A 14 19.77 -21.19 -15.18
C VAL A 14 19.36 -19.76 -14.84
N VAL A 15 19.63 -18.79 -15.71
CA VAL A 15 19.23 -17.39 -15.50
C VAL A 15 17.72 -17.25 -15.46
N VAL A 16 16.99 -17.89 -16.38
CA VAL A 16 15.51 -17.85 -16.41
C VAL A 16 14.92 -18.50 -15.17
N VAL A 17 15.43 -19.66 -14.73
CA VAL A 17 14.98 -20.32 -13.50
C VAL A 17 15.25 -19.46 -12.28
N THR A 18 16.42 -18.82 -12.22
CA THR A 18 16.80 -17.92 -11.11
C THR A 18 15.89 -16.69 -11.09
N ILE A 19 15.69 -16.02 -12.23
CA ILE A 19 14.74 -14.90 -12.35
C ILE A 19 13.35 -15.37 -11.95
N PHE A 20 12.87 -16.52 -12.42
CA PHE A 20 11.54 -17.01 -12.03
C PHE A 20 11.44 -17.27 -10.52
N PHE A 21 12.49 -17.80 -9.89
CA PHE A 21 12.50 -18.04 -8.44
C PHE A 21 12.50 -16.75 -7.61
N PHE A 22 13.18 -15.69 -8.08
CA PHE A 22 13.26 -14.40 -7.38
C PHE A 22 12.21 -13.37 -7.82
N ALA A 23 11.64 -13.50 -9.02
CA ALA A 23 10.62 -12.63 -9.59
C ALA A 23 9.19 -13.13 -9.32
N ASN A 24 9.03 -14.23 -8.60
CA ASN A 24 7.80 -14.49 -7.86
C ASN A 24 7.90 -13.73 -6.54
N PRO A 25 7.45 -12.46 -6.46
CA PRO A 25 7.34 -11.81 -5.17
C PRO A 25 6.46 -12.71 -4.31
N ARG A 26 7.02 -13.25 -3.22
CA ARG A 26 6.16 -13.70 -2.13
C ARG A 26 5.29 -12.51 -1.83
N ARG A 27 3.95 -12.71 -1.75
CA ARG A 27 3.04 -11.62 -1.43
C ARG A 27 3.63 -10.89 -0.24
N ALA A 28 4.08 -9.66 -0.47
CA ALA A 28 4.18 -8.70 0.60
C ALA A 28 2.72 -8.55 1.02
N GLU A 29 2.31 -9.29 2.04
CA GLU A 29 1.06 -9.01 2.72
C GLU A 29 1.11 -7.52 3.04
N ALA A 30 0.20 -6.80 2.40
CA ALA A 30 0.33 -5.38 2.17
C ALA A 30 0.66 -4.65 3.47
N GLN A 31 1.65 -3.77 3.39
CA GLN A 31 1.84 -2.68 4.33
C GLN A 31 0.63 -1.76 4.27
N CYS A 32 -0.46 -2.11 4.94
CA CYS A 32 -1.06 -1.14 5.83
C CYS A 32 -0.13 -1.10 7.06
N GLY A 33 0.25 0.07 7.54
CA GLY A 33 1.23 0.28 8.61
C GLY A 33 0.93 -0.32 9.99
N SER A 34 0.17 -1.41 10.12
CA SER A 34 0.23 -2.28 11.28
C SER A 34 1.36 -3.28 11.04
N ALA A 35 2.60 -2.91 11.40
CA ALA A 35 3.65 -3.92 11.58
C ALA A 35 3.06 -5.04 12.45
N ALA A 36 2.93 -6.26 11.90
CA ALA A 36 2.30 -7.38 12.60
C ALA A 36 2.87 -7.47 14.02
N SER A 37 2.01 -7.19 14.99
CA SER A 37 2.33 -7.20 16.40
C SER A 37 2.95 -8.53 16.75
N SER A 38 3.78 -8.52 17.79
CA SER A 38 4.23 -9.75 18.42
C SER A 38 3.06 -10.66 18.80
N CYS A 39 1.90 -10.08 19.15
CA CYS A 39 0.66 -10.80 19.45
C CYS A 39 0.21 -11.64 18.24
N LYS A 40 -0.04 -11.03 17.07
CA LYS A 40 -0.50 -11.75 15.87
C LYS A 40 0.56 -12.72 15.35
N SER A 41 1.83 -12.34 15.41
CA SER A 41 2.95 -13.21 15.03
C SER A 41 3.00 -14.49 15.88
N CYS A 42 2.80 -14.39 17.19
CA CYS A 42 2.83 -15.54 18.09
C CYS A 42 1.52 -16.36 18.03
N HIS A 43 0.38 -15.70 18.18
CA HIS A 43 -0.91 -16.38 18.29
C HIS A 43 -1.42 -16.92 16.95
N GLU A 44 -1.24 -16.18 15.87
CA GLU A 44 -1.86 -16.50 14.58
C GLU A 44 -0.89 -17.07 13.56
N VAL A 45 0.35 -16.58 13.48
CA VAL A 45 1.34 -17.12 12.54
C VAL A 45 1.99 -18.38 13.11
N GLN A 46 2.49 -18.33 14.35
CA GLN A 46 3.10 -19.48 15.03
C GLN A 46 2.09 -20.44 15.67
N LYS A 47 0.79 -20.08 15.66
CA LYS A 47 -0.31 -20.92 16.15
C LYS A 47 -0.18 -21.36 17.62
N VAL A 48 0.48 -20.59 18.48
CA VAL A 48 0.61 -20.93 19.91
C VAL A 48 -0.75 -20.98 20.59
N ALA A 49 -1.61 -19.99 20.31
CA ALA A 49 -3.00 -19.97 20.76
C ALA A 49 -3.84 -19.11 19.80
N PRO A 50 -4.18 -19.64 18.60
CA PRO A 50 -4.90 -18.88 17.60
C PRO A 50 -6.33 -18.61 18.06
N VAL A 51 -6.79 -17.37 17.90
CA VAL A 51 -8.10 -16.87 18.29
C VAL A 51 -8.86 -16.24 17.13
N ASN A 52 -8.20 -15.87 16.02
CA ASN A 52 -8.87 -15.20 14.89
C ASN A 52 -10.04 -15.98 14.27
N ALA A 53 -10.08 -17.30 14.43
CA ALA A 53 -11.17 -18.16 13.96
C ALA A 53 -12.08 -18.66 15.11
N LYS A 54 -11.94 -18.11 16.32
CA LYS A 54 -12.65 -18.58 17.52
C LYS A 54 -13.66 -17.54 18.01
N GLY A 55 -14.93 -17.91 17.90
CA GLY A 55 -16.05 -17.10 18.36
C GLY A 55 -16.35 -15.94 17.41
N ALA A 56 -17.56 -15.39 17.54
CA ALA A 56 -18.02 -14.31 16.68
C ALA A 56 -17.17 -13.04 16.84
N TRP A 57 -16.74 -12.73 18.06
CA TRP A 57 -15.94 -11.52 18.34
C TRP A 57 -14.64 -11.48 17.53
N HIS A 58 -13.75 -12.46 17.73
CA HIS A 58 -12.47 -12.47 17.06
C HIS A 58 -12.63 -12.62 15.55
N THR A 59 -13.57 -13.43 15.08
CA THR A 59 -13.80 -13.59 13.63
C THR A 59 -14.17 -12.28 12.95
N GLN A 60 -15.01 -11.47 13.60
CA GLN A 60 -15.44 -10.18 13.06
C GLN A 60 -14.37 -9.09 13.16
N HIS A 61 -13.40 -9.22 14.08
CA HIS A 61 -12.34 -8.23 14.31
C HIS A 61 -10.94 -8.70 13.89
N ALA A 62 -10.82 -9.87 13.27
CA ALA A 62 -9.55 -10.47 12.83
C ALA A 62 -9.02 -9.91 11.50
N PHE A 63 -9.76 -9.01 10.84
CA PHE A 63 -9.37 -8.43 9.56
C PHE A 63 -8.09 -7.60 9.64
N GLY A 64 -7.77 -7.08 10.83
CA GLY A 64 -6.53 -6.35 11.10
C GLY A 64 -5.70 -6.98 12.22
N ASP A 65 -4.69 -6.25 12.66
CA ASP A 65 -3.92 -6.57 13.85
C ASP A 65 -4.36 -5.67 15.01
N PHE A 66 -5.51 -6.03 15.60
CA PHE A 66 -6.15 -5.21 16.62
C PHE A 66 -5.99 -5.74 18.05
N CYS A 67 -5.16 -6.77 18.24
CA CYS A 67 -5.04 -7.49 19.51
C CYS A 67 -4.84 -6.52 20.68
N ALA A 68 -3.89 -5.58 20.55
CA ALA A 68 -3.55 -4.64 21.60
C ALA A 68 -4.54 -3.47 21.76
N PHE A 69 -5.43 -3.21 20.81
CA PHE A 69 -6.46 -2.17 21.02
C PHE A 69 -7.56 -2.66 21.97
N CYS A 70 -7.81 -3.97 22.01
CA CYS A 70 -8.75 -4.57 22.95
C CYS A 70 -8.04 -5.06 24.22
N HIS A 71 -6.93 -5.77 24.05
CA HIS A 71 -6.23 -6.44 25.15
C HIS A 71 -5.08 -5.62 25.73
N SER A 72 -4.70 -4.47 25.14
CA SER A 72 -3.45 -3.77 25.51
C SER A 72 -2.21 -4.66 25.34
N GLY A 73 -1.17 -4.45 26.15
CA GLY A 73 0.10 -5.18 26.02
C GLY A 73 1.12 -4.51 25.08
N ASN A 74 2.34 -5.05 25.07
CA ASN A 74 3.45 -4.53 24.29
C ASN A 74 3.58 -5.26 22.95
N THR A 75 3.07 -4.63 21.89
CA THR A 75 3.09 -5.18 20.52
C THR A 75 4.47 -5.34 19.89
N LYS A 76 5.52 -4.80 20.52
CA LYS A 76 6.89 -4.80 19.99
C LYS A 76 7.79 -5.84 20.66
N SER A 77 7.42 -6.31 21.85
CA SER A 77 8.20 -7.33 22.57
C SER A 77 8.04 -8.70 21.92
N LYS A 78 9.16 -9.40 21.67
CA LYS A 78 9.16 -10.81 21.28
C LYS A 78 9.17 -11.76 22.49
N ASP A 79 9.49 -11.25 23.67
CA ASP A 79 9.38 -11.99 24.91
C ASP A 79 7.91 -12.03 25.36
N LYS A 80 7.43 -13.22 25.75
CA LYS A 80 6.02 -13.46 26.12
C LYS A 80 5.61 -12.64 27.33
N THR A 81 6.46 -12.57 28.35
CA THR A 81 6.14 -11.87 29.60
C THR A 81 6.05 -10.39 29.34
N ALA A 82 7.07 -9.81 28.70
CA ALA A 82 7.09 -8.39 28.35
C ALA A 82 6.00 -8.00 27.34
N ALA A 83 5.59 -8.91 26.44
CA ALA A 83 4.47 -8.68 25.52
C ALA A 83 3.12 -8.61 26.24
N HIS A 84 2.94 -9.39 27.31
CA HIS A 84 1.70 -9.42 28.10
C HIS A 84 1.68 -8.41 29.26
N THR A 85 2.76 -7.66 29.50
CA THR A 85 2.78 -6.61 30.51
C THR A 85 1.71 -5.56 30.20
N GLY A 86 0.82 -5.30 31.16
CA GLY A 86 -0.27 -4.33 31.01
C GLY A 86 -1.44 -4.82 30.15
N MET A 87 -1.56 -6.13 29.92
CA MET A 87 -2.72 -6.70 29.24
C MET A 87 -3.98 -6.60 30.10
N LEU A 88 -5.11 -6.25 29.49
CA LEU A 88 -6.40 -6.05 30.13
C LEU A 88 -7.44 -7.04 29.59
N ASP A 89 -8.43 -7.42 30.42
CA ASP A 89 -9.63 -8.11 29.93
C ASP A 89 -10.54 -7.05 29.27
N PRO A 90 -10.83 -7.16 27.95
CA PRO A 90 -11.66 -6.18 27.25
C PRO A 90 -13.06 -6.02 27.84
N LEU A 91 -13.58 -7.05 28.53
CA LEU A 91 -14.89 -6.98 29.18
C LEU A 91 -14.83 -6.39 30.60
N ALA A 92 -13.65 -6.21 31.18
CA ALA A 92 -13.49 -5.50 32.45
C ALA A 92 -13.54 -3.97 32.28
N ASP A 93 -13.04 -3.45 31.16
CA ASP A 93 -13.16 -2.04 30.75
C ASP A 93 -13.64 -1.92 29.30
N VAL A 94 -14.94 -2.14 29.12
CA VAL A 94 -15.61 -2.08 27.82
C VAL A 94 -15.48 -0.70 27.16
N LYS A 95 -15.41 0.37 27.97
CA LYS A 95 -15.25 1.72 27.45
C LYS A 95 -13.85 1.90 26.85
N GLY A 96 -12.81 1.54 27.58
CA GLY A 96 -11.43 1.61 27.11
C GLY A 96 -11.16 0.74 25.88
N ALA A 97 -11.73 -0.47 25.84
CA ALA A 97 -11.47 -1.42 24.77
C ALA A 97 -12.27 -1.17 23.48
N CYS A 98 -13.45 -0.57 23.56
CA CYS A 98 -14.39 -0.54 22.43
C CYS A 98 -14.77 0.87 21.94
N GLN A 99 -14.74 1.89 22.80
CA GLN A 99 -15.30 3.22 22.48
C GLN A 99 -14.58 3.91 21.32
N SER A 100 -13.27 3.64 21.12
CA SER A 100 -12.47 4.26 20.06
C SER A 100 -12.99 3.95 18.65
N CYS A 101 -13.59 2.77 18.44
CA CYS A 101 -14.19 2.37 17.17
C CYS A 101 -15.72 2.44 17.19
N HIS A 102 -16.33 2.34 18.37
CA HIS A 102 -17.78 2.28 18.57
C HIS A 102 -18.27 3.37 19.53
N PRO A 103 -18.12 4.67 19.21
CA PRO A 103 -18.32 5.75 20.17
C PRO A 103 -19.75 5.81 20.75
N ASN A 104 -20.74 5.38 19.97
CA ASN A 104 -22.16 5.53 20.30
C ASN A 104 -22.81 4.24 20.78
N ASP A 105 -22.24 3.07 20.51
CA ASP A 105 -22.88 1.76 20.73
C ASP A 105 -21.95 0.68 21.31
N TYR A 106 -20.79 1.08 21.86
CA TYR A 106 -19.80 0.15 22.42
C TYR A 106 -20.37 -0.77 23.50
N MET A 107 -21.23 -0.26 24.40
CA MET A 107 -21.85 -1.07 25.47
C MET A 107 -22.81 -2.12 24.92
N ASP A 108 -23.68 -1.72 23.99
CA ASP A 108 -24.66 -2.63 23.39
C ASP A 108 -23.99 -3.73 22.56
N ARG A 109 -22.89 -3.39 21.88
CA ARG A 109 -22.06 -4.36 21.17
C ARG A 109 -21.39 -5.31 22.14
N ALA A 110 -20.69 -4.80 23.15
CA ALA A 110 -20.00 -5.63 24.14
C ALA A 110 -20.96 -6.59 24.84
N LYS A 111 -22.19 -6.15 25.15
CA LYS A 111 -23.21 -6.98 25.79
C LYS A 111 -23.52 -8.26 25.02
N LYS A 112 -23.69 -8.17 23.70
CA LYS A 112 -23.94 -9.35 22.85
C LYS A 112 -22.86 -10.42 23.00
N TYR A 113 -21.60 -10.00 23.13
CA TYR A 113 -20.48 -10.93 23.29
C TYR A 113 -20.35 -11.44 24.72
N ALA A 114 -20.56 -10.57 25.71
CA ALA A 114 -20.57 -10.95 27.11
C ALA A 114 -21.64 -12.01 27.39
N ASP A 115 -22.85 -11.82 26.85
CA ASP A 115 -23.97 -12.78 26.94
C ASP A 115 -23.60 -14.13 26.29
N THR A 116 -22.98 -14.10 25.11
CA THR A 116 -22.52 -15.32 24.40
C THR A 116 -21.44 -16.07 25.19
N LEU A 117 -20.60 -15.35 25.93
CA LEU A 117 -19.51 -15.91 26.73
C LEU A 117 -19.93 -16.25 28.17
N GLY A 118 -21.18 -15.95 28.57
CA GLY A 118 -21.62 -16.08 29.96
C GLY A 118 -20.82 -15.20 30.93
N LYS A 119 -20.26 -14.07 30.46
CA LYS A 119 -19.47 -13.13 31.26
C LYS A 119 -20.29 -11.90 31.61
N THR A 120 -20.10 -11.37 32.81
CA THR A 120 -20.65 -10.07 33.22
C THR A 120 -19.74 -8.94 32.72
N ILE A 121 -20.33 -7.90 32.13
CA ILE A 121 -19.58 -6.69 31.76
C ILE A 121 -19.18 -5.94 33.03
N GLY A 122 -17.88 -5.64 33.14
CA GLY A 122 -17.40 -4.65 34.08
C GLY A 122 -17.95 -3.29 33.71
N THR A 123 -18.75 -2.69 34.60
CA THR A 123 -19.00 -1.26 34.54
C THR A 123 -17.68 -0.60 34.89
N GLY A 124 -16.87 -0.26 33.88
CA GLY A 124 -15.62 0.48 34.04
C GLY A 124 -15.87 1.85 34.68
N THR A 125 -16.22 1.89 35.96
CA THR A 125 -15.83 2.96 36.85
C THR A 125 -14.32 2.85 36.89
N GLY A 126 -13.60 3.84 36.36
CA GLY A 126 -12.15 3.88 36.41
C GLY A 126 -11.69 3.80 37.86
N SER A 127 -11.55 2.58 38.38
CA SER A 127 -10.89 2.32 39.63
C SER A 127 -9.45 2.64 39.38
N SER A 128 -9.06 3.84 39.83
CA SER A 128 -7.71 4.09 40.32
C SER A 128 -7.22 2.81 40.96
N VAL A 129 -6.19 2.23 40.36
CA VAL A 129 -5.38 1.18 40.96
C VAL A 129 -5.07 1.65 42.37
N THR A 130 -5.66 1.00 43.37
CA THR A 130 -5.24 1.17 44.75
C THR A 130 -3.80 0.66 44.81
N PRO A 131 -2.82 1.43 45.31
CA PRO A 131 -1.46 0.92 45.43
C PRO A 131 -1.49 -0.30 46.33
N ILE A 132 -1.10 -1.45 45.80
CA ILE A 132 -0.80 -2.60 46.64
C ILE A 132 0.44 -2.19 47.44
N ASN A 133 0.21 -1.82 48.70
CA ASN A 133 1.26 -1.54 49.65
C ASN A 133 1.88 -2.88 50.10
N SER A 134 2.65 -3.50 49.20
CA SER A 134 3.54 -4.59 49.56
C SER A 134 4.83 -3.97 50.08
N SER A 135 4.91 -3.82 51.41
CA SER A 135 6.16 -3.58 52.10
C SER A 135 7.10 -4.76 51.87
N GLY A 136 8.00 -4.59 50.90
CA GLY A 136 9.05 -5.52 50.52
C GLY A 136 10.20 -4.74 49.93
N THR A 137 10.98 -4.10 50.81
CA THR A 137 12.24 -3.43 50.49
C THR A 137 13.22 -4.40 49.86
N THR A 138 13.55 -4.21 48.58
CA THR A 138 14.93 -4.32 48.08
C THR A 138 15.05 -3.61 46.74
N SER A 139 16.01 -2.68 46.70
CA SER A 139 16.41 -1.83 45.59
C SER A 139 16.63 -2.57 44.28
N SER A 140 16.10 -2.02 43.18
CA SER A 140 16.73 -2.01 41.84
C SER A 140 15.97 -1.09 40.88
N GLY A 141 16.65 -0.03 40.46
CA GLY A 141 16.47 0.75 39.23
C GLY A 141 15.07 1.00 38.69
N ASP A 142 14.57 2.23 38.90
CA ASP A 142 13.50 2.82 38.09
C ASP A 142 13.88 2.77 36.59
N ILE A 143 13.36 1.77 35.90
CA ILE A 143 13.19 1.83 34.46
C ILE A 143 11.72 2.14 34.22
N SER A 144 11.41 3.44 34.18
CA SER A 144 10.16 3.97 33.67
C SER A 144 10.11 3.75 32.15
N CYS A 145 9.68 2.55 31.76
CA CYS A 145 9.42 2.21 30.36
C CYS A 145 7.94 2.43 30.04
N GLY A 146 7.61 3.68 29.70
CA GLY A 146 6.38 4.04 29.01
C GLY A 146 5.71 5.27 29.63
N PRO A 147 5.22 6.23 28.81
CA PRO A 147 4.39 7.30 29.32
C PRO A 147 3.15 6.71 29.99
N ALA A 148 2.74 7.27 31.13
CA ALA A 148 1.49 6.93 31.79
C ALA A 148 0.34 6.98 30.78
N ALA A 149 -0.56 5.99 30.83
CA ALA A 149 -1.74 5.94 29.96
C ALA A 149 -2.48 7.29 30.04
N PRO A 150 -2.78 7.95 28.91
CA PRO A 150 -3.40 9.26 28.93
C PRO A 150 -4.77 9.15 29.59
N THR A 151 -4.90 9.77 30.76
CA THR A 151 -6.14 9.86 31.51
C THR A 151 -7.12 10.72 30.72
N GLY A 152 -8.14 10.08 30.13
CA GLY A 152 -9.39 10.67 29.66
C GLY A 152 -9.32 12.02 28.93
N GLY A 153 -9.36 12.00 27.59
CA GLY A 153 -9.71 13.16 26.76
C GLY A 153 -8.61 13.67 25.83
N GLN A 154 -7.38 13.18 25.96
CA GLN A 154 -6.33 13.50 24.99
C GLN A 154 -6.44 12.57 23.79
N THR A 155 -6.70 13.14 22.61
CA THR A 155 -6.58 12.42 21.34
C THR A 155 -5.13 12.00 21.15
N ILE A 156 -4.87 10.69 21.25
CA ILE A 156 -3.55 10.15 20.90
C ILE A 156 -3.35 10.43 19.42
N ASN A 157 -2.47 11.38 19.10
CA ASN A 157 -2.09 11.64 17.73
C ASN A 157 -1.18 10.49 17.28
N LEU A 158 -1.80 9.42 16.77
CA LEU A 158 -1.12 8.22 16.29
C LEU A 158 0.00 8.60 15.30
N ASN A 159 -0.15 9.66 14.49
CA ASN A 159 0.90 10.09 13.57
C ASN A 159 2.18 10.56 14.27
N LYS A 160 2.11 11.13 15.49
CA LYS A 160 3.32 11.47 16.27
C LYS A 160 3.97 10.23 16.87
N VAL A 161 3.18 9.23 17.27
CA VAL A 161 3.69 7.94 17.78
C VAL A 161 4.37 7.15 16.66
N TYR A 162 3.83 7.20 15.44
CA TYR A 162 4.45 6.60 14.27
C TYR A 162 5.62 7.42 13.69
N ALA A 163 5.60 8.76 13.78
CA ALA A 163 6.71 9.60 13.34
C ALA A 163 8.00 9.38 14.17
N GLY A 164 7.88 8.93 15.43
CA GLY A 164 9.03 8.49 16.23
C GLY A 164 9.56 7.09 15.87
N LEU A 165 8.81 6.30 15.09
CA LEU A 165 9.21 4.99 14.58
C LEU A 165 9.82 5.07 13.17
N ASP A 166 9.74 6.25 12.54
CA ASP A 166 10.41 6.59 11.27
C ASP A 166 11.89 6.95 11.45
N GLU A 167 12.48 6.71 12.63
CA GLU A 167 13.93 6.49 12.72
C GLU A 167 14.25 5.20 11.97
N LYS A 168 14.29 5.35 10.65
CA LYS A 168 14.71 4.40 9.64
C LYS A 168 16.12 4.00 10.03
N MET A 169 16.28 2.97 10.86
CA MET A 169 17.54 2.26 10.90
C MET A 169 17.76 1.79 9.46
N PRO A 170 18.74 2.37 8.74
CA PRO A 170 18.96 1.95 7.38
C PRO A 170 19.24 0.46 7.47
N ASN A 171 18.46 -0.37 6.77
CA ASN A 171 18.79 -1.78 6.58
C ASN A 171 20.03 -1.82 5.68
N VAL A 172 21.17 -1.39 6.22
CA VAL A 172 22.43 -1.16 5.50
C VAL A 172 22.84 -2.46 4.81
N LEU A 173 22.59 -3.58 5.48
CA LEU A 173 22.85 -4.92 4.97
C LEU A 173 21.92 -5.30 3.81
N GLY A 174 20.61 -5.02 3.93
CA GLY A 174 19.65 -5.29 2.85
C GLY A 174 19.94 -4.46 1.60
N ASN A 175 20.26 -3.17 1.79
CA ASN A 175 20.64 -2.28 0.71
C ASN A 175 21.98 -2.70 0.07
N ALA A 176 22.96 -3.14 0.88
CA ALA A 176 24.23 -3.64 0.37
C ALA A 176 24.05 -4.91 -0.49
N ILE A 177 23.20 -5.85 -0.05
CA ILE A 177 22.88 -7.06 -0.83
C ILE A 177 22.21 -6.70 -2.15
N LEU A 178 21.24 -5.77 -2.12
CA LEU A 178 20.54 -5.32 -3.33
C LEU A 178 21.51 -4.64 -4.32
N ILE A 179 22.37 -3.75 -3.85
CA ILE A 179 23.40 -3.10 -4.68
C ILE A 179 24.35 -4.15 -5.28
N GLY A 180 24.77 -5.14 -4.49
CA GLY A 180 25.59 -6.25 -4.96
C GLY A 180 24.93 -7.03 -6.11
N LEU A 181 23.65 -7.36 -5.98
CA LEU A 181 22.89 -8.05 -7.03
C LEU A 181 22.77 -7.22 -8.32
N ILE A 182 22.52 -5.91 -8.20
CA ILE A 182 22.44 -5.00 -9.36
C ILE A 182 23.77 -4.96 -10.10
N LEU A 183 24.89 -4.86 -9.37
CA LEU A 183 26.23 -4.84 -9.97
C LEU A 183 26.56 -6.15 -10.70
N VAL A 184 26.20 -7.30 -10.13
CA VAL A 184 26.40 -8.61 -10.78
C VAL A 184 25.60 -8.70 -12.08
N VAL A 185 24.33 -8.31 -12.08
CA VAL A 185 23.49 -8.32 -13.28
C VAL A 185 24.05 -7.37 -14.35
N ALA A 186 24.48 -6.16 -13.96
CA ALA A 186 25.09 -5.20 -14.88
C ALA A 186 26.38 -5.75 -15.52
N LEU A 187 27.24 -6.41 -14.74
CA LEU A 187 28.47 -7.03 -15.26
C LEU A 187 28.18 -8.19 -16.22
N VAL A 188 27.18 -9.03 -15.92
CA VAL A 188 26.77 -10.13 -16.81
C VAL A 188 26.23 -9.57 -18.12
N LEU A 189 25.37 -8.54 -18.08
CA LEU A 189 24.83 -7.90 -19.28
C LEU A 189 25.92 -7.23 -20.11
N ALA A 190 26.86 -6.51 -19.47
CA ALA A 190 28.00 -5.90 -20.16
C ALA A 190 28.90 -6.97 -20.81
N GLY A 191 29.19 -8.06 -20.10
CA GLY A 191 29.97 -9.18 -20.64
C GLY A 191 29.29 -9.86 -21.83
N LEU A 192 27.97 -10.06 -21.76
CA LEU A 192 27.17 -10.58 -22.87
C LEU A 192 27.19 -9.60 -24.05
N MET A 193 27.01 -8.30 -23.81
CA MET A 193 27.08 -7.26 -24.83
C MET A 193 28.44 -7.31 -25.54
N PHE A 194 29.56 -7.26 -24.83
CA PHE A 194 30.90 -7.36 -25.43
C PHE A 194 31.15 -8.69 -26.17
N TYR A 195 30.62 -9.81 -25.66
CA TYR A 195 30.76 -11.12 -26.30
C TYR A 195 29.98 -11.22 -27.61
N TYR A 196 28.76 -10.67 -27.64
CA TYR A 196 27.85 -10.69 -28.78
C TYR A 196 28.00 -9.49 -29.72
N GLU A 197 28.71 -8.43 -29.32
CA GLU A 197 28.97 -7.27 -30.17
C GLU A 197 30.00 -7.53 -31.27
N LYS A 198 30.84 -8.56 -31.17
CA LYS A 198 31.78 -8.90 -32.27
C LYS A 198 31.08 -9.29 -33.59
N PRO A 199 29.91 -9.95 -33.60
CA PRO A 199 29.11 -10.12 -34.83
C PRO A 199 28.04 -9.03 -35.11
N LEU A 200 27.67 -8.18 -34.15
CA LEU A 200 26.63 -7.15 -34.36
C LEU A 200 26.88 -6.19 -35.54
N PRO A 201 28.10 -5.66 -35.80
CA PRO A 201 28.29 -4.71 -36.90
C PRO A 201 28.02 -5.36 -38.27
N ARG A 202 28.19 -6.69 -38.39
CA ARG A 202 27.84 -7.43 -39.62
C ARG A 202 26.33 -7.64 -39.76
N GLY A 203 25.63 -7.89 -38.64
CA GLY A 203 24.17 -8.01 -38.62
C GLY A 203 23.47 -6.67 -38.89
N ILE A 204 23.95 -5.57 -38.30
CA ILE A 204 23.39 -4.22 -38.52
C ILE A 204 23.66 -3.73 -39.94
N ALA A 205 24.83 -4.05 -40.53
CA ALA A 205 25.10 -3.74 -41.94
C ALA A 205 24.13 -4.47 -42.88
N ALA A 206 23.88 -5.77 -42.65
CA ALA A 206 22.92 -6.55 -43.42
C ALA A 206 21.47 -6.06 -43.20
N PHE A 207 21.11 -5.69 -41.98
CA PHE A 207 19.78 -5.17 -41.66
C PHE A 207 19.55 -3.76 -42.20
N ARG A 208 20.58 -2.89 -42.24
CA ARG A 208 20.53 -1.60 -42.95
C ARG A 208 20.31 -1.79 -44.45
N GLN A 209 20.90 -2.81 -45.06
CA GLN A 209 20.63 -3.14 -46.47
C GLN A 209 19.19 -3.60 -46.69
N LEU A 210 18.58 -4.30 -45.72
CA LEU A 210 17.16 -4.69 -45.78
C LEU A 210 16.21 -3.51 -45.52
N LEU A 211 16.55 -2.58 -44.62
CA LEU A 211 15.76 -1.37 -44.34
C LEU A 211 15.94 -0.27 -45.39
N ALA A 212 17.00 -0.32 -46.19
CA ALA A 212 17.17 0.53 -47.36
C ALA A 212 16.31 0.09 -48.55
N MET A 213 15.56 -1.01 -48.42
CA MET A 213 14.46 -1.26 -49.36
C MET A 213 13.43 -0.13 -49.20
N PRO A 214 13.05 0.55 -50.29
CA PRO A 214 12.02 1.57 -50.22
C PRO A 214 10.76 0.90 -49.68
N VAL A 215 10.38 1.24 -48.45
CA VAL A 215 9.05 0.97 -47.94
C VAL A 215 8.12 1.71 -48.89
N ALA A 216 7.50 0.97 -49.80
CA ALA A 216 6.34 1.43 -50.53
C ALA A 216 5.28 1.69 -49.45
N THR A 217 5.24 2.93 -48.95
CA THR A 217 4.21 3.42 -48.06
C THR A 217 2.94 3.38 -48.87
N SER A 218 2.25 2.25 -48.84
CA SER A 218 0.82 2.20 -49.12
C SER A 218 0.15 2.97 -47.98
N ALA A 219 0.16 4.29 -48.11
CA ALA A 219 -0.76 5.16 -47.42
C ALA A 219 -2.15 4.69 -47.85
N SER A 220 -2.73 3.77 -47.09
CA SER A 220 -4.17 3.64 -47.03
C SER A 220 -4.67 4.94 -46.43
N THR A 221 -4.89 5.91 -47.32
CA THR A 221 -5.63 7.11 -47.07
C THR A 221 -7.03 6.68 -46.69
N ILE A 222 -7.24 6.35 -45.41
CA ILE A 222 -8.57 6.30 -44.82
C ILE A 222 -9.00 7.77 -44.75
N SER A 223 -9.47 8.27 -45.89
CA SER A 223 -9.95 9.62 -46.08
C SER A 223 -11.26 9.74 -45.31
N ARG A 224 -11.18 10.09 -44.02
CA ARG A 224 -12.34 10.53 -43.26
C ARG A 224 -12.46 12.04 -43.48
N PRO A 225 -13.39 12.50 -44.35
CA PRO A 225 -13.51 13.93 -44.68
C PRO A 225 -13.81 14.79 -43.44
N GLU A 226 -14.36 14.20 -42.38
CA GLU A 226 -14.61 14.87 -41.10
C GLU A 226 -13.31 15.22 -40.33
N LEU A 227 -12.23 14.46 -40.50
CA LEU A 227 -10.96 14.75 -39.83
C LEU A 227 -10.18 15.88 -40.52
N SER A 228 -10.32 16.01 -41.84
CA SER A 228 -9.64 17.05 -42.62
C SER A 228 -10.10 18.46 -42.26
N SER A 229 -11.34 18.64 -41.82
CA SER A 229 -11.83 19.94 -41.33
C SER A 229 -11.33 20.28 -39.92
N LEU A 230 -10.99 19.28 -39.10
CA LEU A 230 -10.54 19.50 -37.72
C LEU A 230 -9.04 19.73 -37.60
N LEU A 231 -8.24 19.19 -38.53
CA LEU A 231 -6.79 19.30 -38.49
C LEU A 231 -6.26 20.74 -38.46
N PRO A 232 -6.80 21.71 -39.24
CA PRO A 232 -6.38 23.10 -39.16
C PRO A 232 -6.68 23.72 -37.79
N LEU A 233 -7.86 23.44 -37.23
CA LEU A 233 -8.28 23.92 -35.91
C LEU A 233 -7.42 23.38 -34.76
N LEU A 234 -7.04 22.10 -34.82
CA LEU A 234 -6.09 21.51 -33.88
C LEU A 234 -4.68 22.09 -34.04
N SER A 235 -4.25 22.38 -35.27
CA SER A 235 -2.94 22.98 -35.53
C SER A 235 -2.81 24.43 -35.04
N SER A 236 -3.93 25.16 -34.96
CA SER A 236 -3.99 26.53 -34.43
C SER A 236 -4.29 26.61 -32.93
N SER A 237 -4.58 25.48 -32.27
CA SER A 237 -4.88 25.44 -30.84
C SER A 237 -3.60 25.51 -29.99
N ASP A 238 -3.72 25.89 -28.72
CA ASP A 238 -2.55 25.95 -27.83
C ASP A 238 -1.95 24.54 -27.58
N PRO A 239 -0.62 24.43 -27.34
CA PRO A 239 0.03 23.14 -27.11
C PRO A 239 -0.50 22.36 -25.89
N GLY A 240 -1.10 23.05 -24.91
CA GLY A 240 -1.71 22.44 -23.74
C GLY A 240 -3.00 21.70 -24.10
N THR A 241 -3.90 22.35 -24.85
CA THR A 241 -5.14 21.74 -25.35
C THR A 241 -4.85 20.52 -26.23
N VAL A 242 -3.86 20.61 -27.13
CA VAL A 242 -3.49 19.46 -27.99
C VAL A 242 -3.02 18.28 -27.14
N ARG A 243 -2.22 18.52 -26.09
CA ARG A 243 -1.80 17.47 -25.14
C ARG A 243 -2.97 16.88 -24.37
N ALA A 244 -3.88 17.70 -23.88
CA ALA A 244 -5.07 17.24 -23.15
C ALA A 244 -5.99 16.39 -24.02
N VAL A 245 -6.26 16.80 -25.27
CA VAL A 245 -7.04 16.03 -26.23
C VAL A 245 -6.32 14.72 -26.59
N THR A 246 -5.01 14.76 -26.79
CA THR A 246 -4.22 13.53 -27.06
C THR A 246 -4.30 12.55 -25.89
N GLN A 247 -4.17 13.04 -24.65
CA GLN A 247 -4.26 12.22 -23.45
C GLN A 247 -5.68 11.67 -23.22
N LEU A 248 -6.72 12.43 -23.58
CA LEU A 248 -8.10 11.97 -23.50
C LEU A 248 -8.39 10.88 -24.55
N LEU A 249 -7.82 11.03 -25.76
CA LEU A 249 -7.97 10.06 -26.85
C LEU A 249 -7.12 8.79 -26.65
N SER A 250 -6.03 8.86 -25.85
CA SER A 250 -5.24 7.67 -25.53
C SER A 250 -5.90 6.77 -24.48
N ASP A 251 -6.83 7.29 -23.67
CA ASP A 251 -7.70 6.48 -22.81
C ASP A 251 -8.88 5.92 -23.65
N TYR A 252 -8.67 4.74 -24.22
CA TYR A 252 -9.66 4.08 -25.08
C TYR A 252 -10.96 3.71 -24.36
N GLU A 253 -10.91 3.51 -23.03
CA GLU A 253 -12.05 3.05 -22.25
C GLU A 253 -12.95 4.21 -21.83
N ASN A 254 -12.35 5.32 -21.38
CA ASN A 254 -13.11 6.47 -20.86
C ASN A 254 -13.22 7.63 -21.84
N GLY A 255 -12.29 7.76 -22.79
CA GLY A 255 -12.23 8.88 -23.75
C GLY A 255 -13.54 9.14 -24.49
N PRO A 256 -14.18 8.13 -25.12
CA PRO A 256 -15.46 8.32 -25.81
C PRO A 256 -16.60 8.77 -24.90
N ARG A 257 -16.63 8.31 -23.64
CA ARG A 257 -17.68 8.69 -22.67
C ARG A 257 -17.53 10.13 -22.23
N ILE A 258 -16.31 10.57 -21.99
CA ILE A 258 -16.00 11.95 -21.59
C ILE A 258 -16.28 12.90 -22.75
N LEU A 259 -15.85 12.58 -23.97
CA LEU A 259 -16.15 13.40 -25.16
C LEU A 259 -17.65 13.53 -25.39
N LYS A 260 -18.42 12.44 -25.21
CA LYS A 260 -19.88 12.49 -25.29
C LYS A 260 -20.48 13.37 -24.20
N ALA A 261 -20.01 13.27 -22.95
CA ALA A 261 -20.47 14.12 -21.86
C ALA A 261 -20.16 15.62 -22.13
N LEU A 262 -18.96 15.91 -22.62
CA LEU A 262 -18.55 17.26 -23.02
C LEU A 262 -19.39 17.82 -24.16
N SER A 263 -19.80 16.98 -25.13
CA SER A 263 -20.67 17.43 -26.23
C SER A 263 -22.09 17.84 -25.79
N HIS A 264 -22.51 17.44 -24.59
CA HIS A 264 -23.81 17.80 -24.02
C HIS A 264 -23.74 18.97 -23.03
N LEU A 265 -22.55 19.45 -22.69
CA LEU A 265 -22.38 20.61 -21.82
C LEU A 265 -22.62 21.90 -22.62
N ASP A 266 -23.51 22.76 -22.10
CA ASP A 266 -23.74 24.09 -22.67
C ASP A 266 -22.45 24.92 -22.55
N LEU A 267 -21.97 25.45 -23.68
CA LEU A 267 -20.78 26.30 -23.69
C LEU A 267 -20.94 27.52 -22.78
N ARG A 268 -22.17 28.03 -22.57
CA ARG A 268 -22.39 29.13 -21.61
C ARG A 268 -22.11 28.70 -20.17
N ALA A 269 -22.54 27.50 -19.79
CA ALA A 269 -22.23 26.97 -18.47
C ALA A 269 -20.72 26.77 -18.29
N LEU A 270 -20.00 26.34 -19.33
CA LEU A 270 -18.53 26.19 -19.26
C LEU A 270 -17.80 27.53 -19.16
N VAL A 271 -18.28 28.59 -19.82
CA VAL A 271 -17.72 29.94 -19.68
C VAL A 271 -18.01 30.51 -18.29
N GLU A 272 -19.23 30.35 -17.78
CA GLU A 272 -19.58 30.76 -16.41
C GLU A 272 -18.78 29.96 -15.35
N LEU A 273 -18.55 28.66 -15.57
CA LEU A 273 -17.69 27.84 -14.70
C LEU A 273 -16.20 28.16 -14.84
N GLY A 274 -15.76 28.65 -16.00
CA GLY A 274 -14.39 29.10 -16.23
C GLY A 274 -14.09 30.44 -15.55
N GLU A 275 -15.10 31.32 -15.47
CA GLU A 275 -15.04 32.57 -14.69
C GLU A 275 -15.32 32.35 -13.21
N SER A 276 -16.06 31.31 -12.84
CA SER A 276 -16.30 30.92 -11.45
C SER A 276 -15.01 30.39 -10.82
N ASP A 277 -14.55 31.13 -9.81
CA ASP A 277 -13.32 30.93 -9.04
C ASP A 277 -12.96 29.44 -8.83
N GLN A 278 -11.69 29.08 -8.99
CA GLN A 278 -11.14 27.72 -8.92
C GLN A 278 -11.61 26.94 -7.65
N LYS A 279 -11.96 27.67 -6.59
CA LYS A 279 -12.59 27.16 -5.37
C LYS A 279 -13.96 26.52 -5.59
N ALA A 280 -14.81 27.07 -6.44
CA ALA A 280 -16.14 26.52 -6.75
C ALA A 280 -16.01 25.17 -7.46
N LEU A 281 -15.06 25.07 -8.41
CA LEU A 281 -14.77 23.82 -9.11
C LEU A 281 -14.24 22.74 -8.15
N THR A 282 -13.33 23.14 -7.24
CA THR A 282 -12.81 22.24 -6.21
C THR A 282 -13.92 21.77 -5.25
N SER A 283 -14.85 22.66 -4.91
CA SER A 283 -15.98 22.34 -4.03
C SER A 283 -16.97 21.37 -4.69
N LEU A 284 -17.26 21.57 -5.98
CA LEU A 284 -18.10 20.64 -6.78
C LEU A 284 -17.44 19.27 -6.96
N LEU A 285 -16.14 19.23 -7.22
CA LEU A 285 -15.39 17.97 -7.32
C LEU A 285 -15.35 17.22 -5.98
N THR A 286 -15.30 17.95 -4.87
CA THR A 286 -15.36 17.37 -3.52
C THR A 286 -16.77 16.80 -3.28
N LEU A 287 -17.82 17.55 -3.58
CA LEU A 287 -19.21 17.09 -3.43
C LEU A 287 -19.52 15.85 -4.31
N ALA A 288 -19.04 15.84 -5.55
CA ALA A 288 -19.22 14.71 -6.47
C ALA A 288 -18.48 13.43 -6.01
N ARG A 289 -17.38 13.59 -5.25
CA ARG A 289 -16.64 12.46 -4.68
C ARG A 289 -17.39 11.87 -3.49
N GLU A 290 -17.95 12.70 -2.62
CA GLU A 290 -18.79 12.30 -1.48
C GLU A 290 -20.11 11.63 -1.89
N LEU A 291 -20.70 12.04 -3.02
CA LEU A 291 -21.93 11.39 -3.53
C LEU A 291 -21.69 10.01 -4.16
N LYS A 292 -20.43 9.65 -4.42
CA LYS A 292 -20.05 8.37 -5.04
C LYS A 292 -19.55 7.34 -4.01
N SER A 293 -19.31 7.77 -2.75
CA SER A 293 -19.01 6.91 -1.61
C SER A 293 -20.29 6.47 -0.89
#